data_AF-A0A6L5K8L1-F1
#
_entry.id   AF-A0A6L5K8L1-F1
#
_cell.length_a   1.000
_cell.length_b   1.000
_cell.length_c   1.000
_cell.angle_alpha   90.00
_cell.angle_beta   90.00
_cell.angle_gamma   90.00
#
_symmetry.space_group_name_H-M   'P 1'
#
loop_
_entity.id
_entity.type
_entity.pdbx_description
1 polymer ?
#
loop_
_entity_poly.entity_id
_entity_poly.type
_entity_poly.pdbx_seq_one_letter_code
_entity_poly.pdbx_strand_id
1 'polypeptide(L)'
;MKRLFFDRHKIHKWARRTAAISAVIFIISLIGLLVGTSLPAQVEQETSLLSYEHNGRFDYLVYLKPSYLFGPEPQEPPEPTPNVQYPIALIEDEINMSFKFDTNSVLLQSVKQGVKIEAVLQNEDLWQKKVELVPVTDKTGNFKVEFELDLDEIHEIYDTIDEETEIPTRTRQVTIVATVGLGEGLKSETIIQSLPITLSKSVLEIGSELVKTVPGDSGGIKARGTFDYTIYLEENSLYKTDTLKPPQYTPYVTPEQKTLGVGPVIPFDLVDRMDTSYYYSFQASRPIEVITEEITITATLESPDIWSKTFILLPSTRQTGDFSIDFPVDIVYLNELLSAILSETGGAGEAHNLTINAFTRFTAETEFGVIDEVFTQTLSTELGGGTLTWNEELSLTQEEVPSPPPRLSPTPADISDYRQTG
;
A
#
# COMPACT_ATOMS: atom_id res chain seq x y z
N MET A 1 -45.78 -101.47 7.93
CA MET A 1 -45.79 -100.76 6.62
C MET A 1 -47.23 -100.66 6.10
N LYS A 2 -47.97 -99.60 6.45
CA LYS A 2 -49.31 -99.33 5.89
C LYS A 2 -49.16 -98.41 4.69
N ARG A 3 -49.26 -98.97 3.47
CA ARG A 3 -49.32 -98.19 2.22
C ARG A 3 -50.66 -97.47 2.15
N LEU A 4 -50.67 -96.17 2.42
CA LEU A 4 -51.81 -95.29 2.19
C LEU A 4 -52.02 -95.15 0.67
N PHE A 5 -52.95 -95.94 0.14
CA PHE A 5 -53.48 -95.78 -1.22
C PHE A 5 -54.32 -94.49 -1.25
N PHE A 6 -53.69 -93.40 -1.67
CA PHE A 6 -54.40 -92.17 -1.96
C PHE A 6 -55.16 -92.33 -3.27
N ASP A 7 -56.48 -92.27 -3.17
CA ASP A 7 -57.42 -92.33 -4.28
C ASP A 7 -57.15 -91.19 -5.27
N ARG A 8 -56.57 -91.56 -6.42
CA ARG A 8 -56.15 -90.66 -7.52
C ARG A 8 -57.27 -89.72 -7.96
N HIS A 9 -58.53 -90.11 -7.77
CA HIS A 9 -59.66 -89.29 -8.19
C HIS A 9 -59.95 -88.12 -7.22
N LYS A 10 -59.70 -88.30 -5.92
CA LYS A 10 -59.83 -87.23 -4.91
C LYS A 10 -58.69 -86.22 -5.01
N ILE A 11 -57.49 -86.67 -5.36
CA ILE A 11 -56.30 -85.81 -5.55
C ILE A 11 -56.55 -84.79 -6.67
N HIS A 12 -57.18 -85.21 -7.77
CA HIS A 12 -57.44 -84.30 -8.90
C HIS A 12 -58.45 -83.20 -8.58
N LYS A 13 -59.47 -83.48 -7.75
CA LYS A 13 -60.42 -82.46 -7.27
C LYS A 13 -59.77 -81.50 -6.26
N TRP A 14 -58.87 -82.00 -5.42
CA TRP A 14 -58.14 -81.17 -4.46
C TRP A 14 -57.14 -80.24 -5.16
N ALA A 15 -56.36 -80.76 -6.11
CA ALA A 15 -55.42 -80.00 -6.91
C ALA A 15 -56.09 -78.89 -7.75
N ARG A 16 -57.29 -79.15 -8.28
CA ARG A 16 -58.07 -78.13 -9.00
C ARG A 16 -58.54 -77.00 -8.09
N ARG A 17 -58.90 -77.31 -6.84
CA ARG A 17 -59.31 -76.30 -5.85
C ARG A 17 -58.13 -75.47 -5.37
N THR A 18 -56.98 -76.10 -5.09
CA THR A 18 -55.78 -75.36 -4.66
C THR A 18 -55.21 -74.48 -5.78
N ALA A 19 -55.24 -74.94 -7.04
CA ALA A 19 -54.83 -74.15 -8.20
C ALA A 19 -55.74 -72.92 -8.41
N ALA A 20 -57.05 -73.06 -8.24
CA ALA A 20 -57.99 -71.95 -8.36
C ALA A 20 -57.76 -70.89 -7.26
N ILE A 21 -57.53 -71.31 -6.01
CA ILE A 21 -57.27 -70.40 -4.90
C ILE A 21 -55.95 -69.65 -5.08
N SER A 22 -54.89 -70.35 -5.51
CA SER A 22 -53.58 -69.72 -5.76
C SER A 22 -53.62 -68.73 -6.93
N ALA A 23 -54.39 -69.01 -7.98
CA ALA A 23 -54.61 -68.07 -9.08
C ALA A 23 -55.32 -66.78 -8.60
N VAL A 24 -56.32 -66.89 -7.72
CA VAL A 24 -57.02 -65.72 -7.18
C VAL A 24 -56.10 -64.87 -6.30
N ILE A 25 -55.29 -65.49 -5.43
CA ILE A 25 -54.31 -64.77 -4.60
C ILE A 25 -53.27 -64.06 -5.48
N PHE A 26 -52.82 -64.70 -6.55
CA PHE A 26 -51.87 -64.11 -7.49
C PHE A 26 -52.46 -62.88 -8.21
N ILE A 27 -53.72 -62.96 -8.65
CA ILE A 27 -54.42 -61.83 -9.27
C ILE A 27 -54.58 -60.67 -8.28
N ILE A 28 -54.96 -60.93 -7.02
CA ILE A 28 -55.09 -59.90 -5.99
C ILE A 28 -53.73 -59.23 -5.71
N SER A 29 -52.65 -60.02 -5.66
CA SER A 29 -51.29 -59.49 -5.47
C SER A 29 -50.84 -58.61 -6.64
N LEU A 30 -51.15 -59.04 -7.88
CA LEU A 30 -50.83 -58.27 -9.08
C LEU A 30 -51.60 -56.94 -9.13
N ILE A 31 -52.88 -56.95 -8.72
CA ILE A 31 -53.70 -55.74 -8.57
C ILE A 31 -53.13 -54.84 -7.48
N GLY A 32 -52.70 -55.39 -6.34
CA GLY A 32 -52.07 -54.61 -5.27
C GLY A 32 -50.79 -53.91 -5.72
N LEU A 33 -49.97 -54.57 -6.55
CA LEU A 33 -48.73 -54.00 -7.08
C LEU A 33 -48.99 -52.93 -8.15
N LEU A 34 -49.98 -53.15 -9.02
CA LEU A 34 -50.45 -52.16 -9.99
C LEU A 34 -51.01 -50.92 -9.27
N VAL A 35 -51.87 -51.11 -8.27
CA VAL A 35 -52.46 -50.00 -7.50
C VAL A 35 -51.38 -49.26 -6.72
N GLY A 36 -50.47 -49.97 -6.04
CA GLY A 36 -49.40 -49.37 -5.26
C GLY A 36 -48.41 -48.54 -6.09
N THR A 37 -48.13 -48.93 -7.33
CA THR A 37 -47.26 -48.18 -8.25
C THR A 37 -47.97 -47.06 -9.00
N SER A 38 -49.31 -47.11 -9.07
CA SER A 38 -50.13 -46.08 -9.70
C SER A 38 -50.59 -44.97 -8.74
N LEU A 39 -50.33 -45.10 -7.44
CA LEU A 39 -50.48 -43.98 -6.52
C LEU A 39 -49.34 -43.00 -6.81
N PRO A 40 -49.64 -41.75 -7.22
CA PRO A 40 -48.61 -40.75 -7.41
C PRO A 40 -47.87 -40.61 -6.08
N ALA A 41 -46.55 -40.86 -6.09
CA ALA A 41 -45.72 -40.52 -4.96
C ALA A 41 -45.93 -39.03 -4.70
N GLN A 42 -46.46 -38.69 -3.52
CA GLN A 42 -46.47 -37.31 -3.07
C GLN A 42 -45.00 -36.95 -2.83
N VAL A 43 -44.35 -36.42 -3.87
CA VAL A 43 -43.07 -35.78 -3.74
C VAL A 43 -43.38 -34.43 -3.15
N GLU A 44 -43.09 -34.26 -1.86
CA GLU A 44 -43.05 -32.93 -1.26
C GLU A 44 -41.96 -32.16 -2.00
N GLN A 45 -42.39 -31.27 -2.90
CA GLN A 45 -41.48 -30.40 -3.63
C GLN A 45 -41.17 -29.21 -2.71
N GLU A 46 -39.98 -29.21 -2.13
CA GLU A 46 -39.46 -28.05 -1.40
C GLU A 46 -39.19 -26.95 -2.44
N THR A 47 -40.11 -25.99 -2.55
CA THR A 47 -39.90 -24.79 -3.37
C THR A 47 -39.21 -23.75 -2.51
N SER A 48 -38.02 -23.31 -2.93
CA SER A 48 -37.37 -22.15 -2.30
C SER A 48 -38.30 -20.94 -2.36
N LEU A 49 -38.61 -20.38 -1.20
CA LEU A 49 -39.50 -19.23 -1.07
C LEU A 49 -38.79 -17.94 -1.48
N LEU A 50 -37.48 -17.88 -1.24
CA LEU A 50 -36.61 -16.76 -1.55
C LEU A 50 -35.21 -17.33 -1.83
N SER A 51 -34.65 -17.06 -2.99
CA SER A 51 -33.23 -17.29 -3.28
C SER A 51 -32.54 -15.93 -3.40
N TYR A 52 -31.33 -15.83 -2.85
CA TYR A 52 -30.50 -14.64 -2.92
C TYR A 52 -29.02 -15.00 -3.01
N GLU A 53 -28.22 -14.01 -3.38
CA GLU A 53 -26.82 -14.16 -3.69
C GLU A 53 -26.05 -12.93 -3.20
N HIS A 54 -24.95 -13.19 -2.49
CA HIS A 54 -23.96 -12.18 -2.10
C HIS A 54 -22.78 -12.26 -3.04
N ASN A 55 -22.33 -11.11 -3.54
CA ASN A 55 -21.11 -11.01 -4.33
C ASN A 55 -20.18 -9.96 -3.71
N GLY A 56 -18.99 -10.41 -3.32
CA GLY A 56 -17.89 -9.55 -2.86
C GLY A 56 -16.75 -9.55 -3.86
N ARG A 57 -16.08 -8.41 -4.04
CA ARG A 57 -14.86 -8.32 -4.83
C ARG A 57 -13.89 -7.30 -4.27
N PHE A 58 -12.63 -7.69 -4.13
CA PHE A 58 -11.53 -6.75 -3.91
C PHE A 58 -10.88 -6.32 -5.22
N ASP A 59 -10.40 -5.09 -5.25
CA ASP A 59 -9.46 -4.58 -6.26
C ASP A 59 -8.38 -3.77 -5.54
N TYR A 60 -7.20 -3.62 -6.13
CA TYR A 60 -6.12 -2.87 -5.51
C TYR A 60 -5.11 -2.29 -6.50
N LEU A 61 -4.48 -1.18 -6.08
CA LEU A 61 -3.36 -0.54 -6.75
C LEU A 61 -2.22 -0.36 -5.77
N VAL A 62 -1.05 -0.89 -6.11
CA VAL A 62 0.18 -0.74 -5.35
C VAL A 62 1.08 0.30 -6.00
N TYR A 63 1.41 1.34 -5.25
CA TYR A 63 2.33 2.39 -5.66
C TYR A 63 3.73 2.03 -5.16
N LEU A 64 4.70 1.98 -6.06
CA LEU A 64 6.08 1.63 -5.72
C LEU A 64 6.94 2.86 -5.58
N LYS A 65 7.90 2.83 -4.66
CA LYS A 65 9.00 3.79 -4.60
C LYS A 65 9.79 3.75 -5.93
N PRO A 66 10.32 4.90 -6.39
CA PRO A 66 11.29 4.97 -7.47
C PRO A 66 12.35 3.86 -7.37
N SER A 67 12.39 2.96 -8.35
CA SER A 67 13.31 1.82 -8.34
C SER A 67 13.76 1.45 -9.74
N TYR A 68 15.05 1.16 -9.86
CA TYR A 68 15.63 0.63 -11.10
C TYR A 68 15.20 -0.81 -11.38
N LEU A 69 14.63 -1.53 -10.40
CA LEU A 69 14.11 -2.89 -10.63
C LEU A 69 12.97 -2.91 -11.65
N PHE A 70 12.17 -1.83 -11.68
CA PHE A 70 11.04 -1.68 -12.59
C PHE A 70 11.16 -0.49 -13.54
N GLY A 71 12.26 0.25 -13.44
CA GLY A 71 12.59 1.44 -14.23
C GLY A 71 13.64 1.15 -15.32
N PRO A 72 14.20 2.20 -15.95
CA PRO A 72 15.33 2.04 -16.86
C PRO A 72 16.54 1.46 -16.11
N GLU A 73 17.47 0.84 -16.83
CA GLU A 73 18.73 0.36 -16.25
C GLU A 73 19.46 1.53 -15.55
N PRO A 74 20.06 1.31 -14.36
CA PRO A 74 20.88 2.34 -13.73
C PRO A 74 21.93 2.80 -14.74
N GLN A 75 21.96 4.10 -15.03
CA GLN A 75 23.12 4.66 -15.70
C GLN A 75 24.31 4.54 -14.75
N GLU A 76 25.49 4.21 -15.28
CA GLU A 76 26.71 4.27 -14.49
C GLU A 76 26.75 5.63 -13.78
N PRO A 77 27.13 5.67 -12.50
CA PRO A 77 27.39 6.93 -11.81
C PRO A 77 28.23 7.82 -12.75
N PRO A 78 27.78 9.04 -13.12
CA PRO A 78 28.66 9.94 -13.82
C PRO A 78 29.89 10.07 -12.93
N GLU A 79 31.05 9.98 -13.56
CA GLU A 79 32.31 10.20 -12.86
C GLU A 79 32.18 11.47 -12.02
N PRO A 80 32.68 11.47 -10.77
CA PRO A 80 32.58 12.64 -9.92
C PRO A 80 33.12 13.83 -10.71
N THR A 81 32.27 14.83 -10.95
CA THR A 81 32.66 16.01 -11.72
C THR A 81 33.91 16.57 -11.05
N PRO A 82 35.05 16.70 -11.75
CA PRO A 82 36.24 17.22 -11.11
C PRO A 82 36.00 18.67 -10.66
N ASN A 83 36.63 19.06 -9.56
CA ASN A 83 36.64 20.46 -9.16
C ASN A 83 37.20 21.33 -10.30
N VAL A 84 36.62 22.51 -10.49
CA VAL A 84 37.00 23.39 -11.59
C VAL A 84 37.98 24.42 -11.10
N GLN A 85 39.07 24.60 -11.85
CA GLN A 85 40.14 25.53 -11.51
C GLN A 85 40.16 26.71 -12.47
N TYR A 86 40.26 27.91 -11.90
CA TYR A 86 40.29 29.18 -12.61
C TYR A 86 41.51 30.01 -12.18
N PRO A 87 42.25 30.64 -13.10
CA PRO A 87 43.36 31.51 -12.73
C PRO A 87 42.83 32.81 -12.09
N ILE A 88 43.16 33.07 -10.82
CA ILE A 88 42.64 34.25 -10.08
C ILE A 88 42.99 35.56 -10.77
N ALA A 89 44.19 35.67 -11.34
CA ALA A 89 44.66 36.88 -12.01
C ALA A 89 43.89 37.27 -13.28
N LEU A 90 42.88 36.50 -13.67
CA LEU A 90 42.02 36.78 -14.82
C LEU A 90 40.57 37.00 -14.42
N ILE A 91 40.24 36.86 -13.14
CA ILE A 91 38.89 36.97 -12.60
C ILE A 91 38.69 38.43 -12.22
N GLU A 92 37.58 39.04 -12.63
CA GLU A 92 37.15 40.32 -12.06
C GLU A 92 36.83 40.13 -10.57
N ASP A 93 36.97 41.18 -9.75
CA ASP A 93 37.03 41.11 -8.28
C ASP A 93 35.84 40.35 -7.61
N GLU A 94 34.73 40.16 -8.32
CA GLU A 94 33.49 39.55 -7.84
C GLU A 94 33.08 38.29 -8.62
N ILE A 95 32.56 37.30 -7.88
CA ILE A 95 31.87 36.13 -8.46
C ILE A 95 30.37 36.27 -8.23
N ASN A 96 29.58 36.29 -9.31
CA ASN A 96 28.12 36.31 -9.20
C ASN A 96 27.62 34.91 -8.91
N MET A 97 27.07 34.70 -7.73
CA MET A 97 26.57 33.41 -7.28
C MET A 97 25.04 33.42 -7.18
N SER A 98 24.46 32.24 -7.28
CA SER A 98 23.06 32.06 -6.92
C SER A 98 22.79 30.72 -6.28
N PHE A 99 21.80 30.71 -5.40
CA PHE A 99 21.28 29.52 -4.78
C PHE A 99 19.80 29.37 -5.15
N LYS A 100 19.46 28.23 -5.73
CA LYS A 100 18.10 27.86 -6.10
C LYS A 100 17.59 26.77 -5.18
N PHE A 101 16.38 26.96 -4.65
CA PHE A 101 15.66 25.97 -3.88
C PHE A 101 14.42 25.53 -4.66
N ASP A 102 14.30 24.22 -4.90
CA ASP A 102 13.15 23.59 -5.54
C ASP A 102 12.53 22.53 -4.62
N THR A 103 11.20 22.53 -4.49
CA THR A 103 10.44 21.52 -3.77
C THR A 103 9.17 21.11 -4.51
N ASN A 104 8.87 19.81 -4.48
CA ASN A 104 7.61 19.25 -4.95
C ASN A 104 6.53 19.17 -3.85
N SER A 105 6.87 19.56 -2.62
CA SER A 105 5.94 19.48 -1.49
C SER A 105 4.91 20.61 -1.53
N VAL A 106 3.64 20.26 -1.64
CA VAL A 106 2.51 21.20 -1.61
C VAL A 106 2.49 22.00 -0.30
N LEU A 107 2.87 21.38 0.82
CA LEU A 107 2.94 22.05 2.12
C LEU A 107 4.01 23.15 2.10
N LEU A 108 5.23 22.82 1.64
CA LEU A 108 6.33 23.78 1.57
C LEU A 108 6.04 24.92 0.58
N GLN A 109 5.24 24.67 -0.44
CA GLN A 109 4.79 25.73 -1.37
C GLN A 109 3.94 26.82 -0.72
N SER A 110 3.37 26.58 0.45
CA SER A 110 2.52 27.54 1.18
C SER A 110 3.14 28.12 2.45
N VAL A 111 4.26 27.56 2.92
CA VAL A 111 4.93 27.97 4.16
C VAL A 111 6.08 28.94 3.86
N LYS A 112 6.24 29.96 4.72
CA LYS A 112 7.43 30.83 4.70
C LYS A 112 8.63 30.07 5.22
N GLN A 113 9.67 29.99 4.41
CA GLN A 113 10.92 29.30 4.67
C GLN A 113 12.01 30.35 4.87
N GLY A 114 12.75 30.26 5.97
CA GLY A 114 13.92 31.11 6.16
C GLY A 114 15.09 30.60 5.32
N VAL A 115 15.73 31.46 4.53
CA VAL A 115 17.00 31.16 3.85
C VAL A 115 18.10 32.08 4.34
N LYS A 116 19.27 31.51 4.60
CA LYS A 116 20.50 32.22 4.99
C LYS A 116 21.66 31.68 4.17
N ILE A 117 22.53 32.57 3.68
CA ILE A 117 23.75 32.19 2.97
C ILE A 117 24.94 32.84 3.66
N GLU A 118 25.94 32.03 4.02
CA GLU A 118 27.17 32.48 4.69
C GLU A 118 28.39 31.93 3.97
N ALA A 119 29.49 32.69 3.95
CA ALA A 119 30.81 32.18 3.67
C ALA A 119 31.47 31.75 4.98
N VAL A 120 31.93 30.51 5.04
CA VAL A 120 32.67 29.96 6.16
C VAL A 120 34.14 29.87 5.78
N LEU A 121 34.93 30.81 6.28
CA LEU A 121 36.38 30.87 6.09
C LEU A 121 37.03 30.02 7.18
N GLN A 122 37.99 29.18 6.81
CA GLN A 122 38.67 28.29 7.76
C GLN A 122 40.14 28.05 7.38
N ASN A 123 40.94 27.75 8.40
CA ASN A 123 42.32 27.28 8.24
C ASN A 123 42.49 25.99 9.04
N GLU A 124 42.63 24.84 8.36
CA GLU A 124 43.00 23.50 8.87
C GLU A 124 42.85 23.32 10.40
N ASP A 125 41.61 23.44 10.91
CA ASP A 125 41.22 23.27 12.32
C ASP A 125 41.73 24.30 13.35
N LEU A 126 42.43 25.34 12.92
CA LEU A 126 42.94 26.41 13.80
C LEU A 126 41.89 27.46 14.12
N TRP A 127 41.17 27.93 13.09
CA TRP A 127 40.16 28.97 13.25
C TRP A 127 39.07 28.85 12.18
N GLN A 128 37.92 29.44 12.50
CA GLN A 128 36.77 29.55 11.61
C GLN A 128 36.13 30.94 11.76
N LYS A 129 35.85 31.61 10.65
CA LYS A 129 35.13 32.89 10.59
C LYS A 129 33.93 32.76 9.66
N LYS A 130 32.77 33.26 10.10
CA LYS A 130 31.56 33.33 9.27
C LYS A 130 31.35 34.75 8.77
N VAL A 131 31.12 34.88 7.48
CA VAL A 131 30.76 36.13 6.79
C VAL A 131 29.35 35.93 6.26
N GLU A 132 28.45 36.85 6.57
CA GLU A 132 27.07 36.79 6.12
C GLU A 132 26.99 37.36 4.70
N LEU A 133 26.66 36.51 3.71
CA LEU A 133 26.49 36.92 2.32
C LEU A 133 25.05 37.30 2.02
N VAL A 134 24.10 36.55 2.59
CA VAL A 134 22.67 36.86 2.54
C VAL A 134 22.09 36.71 3.94
N PRO A 135 21.53 37.79 4.53
CA PRO A 135 20.88 37.70 5.82
C PRO A 135 19.68 36.77 5.75
N VAL A 136 19.19 36.35 6.92
CA VAL A 136 17.98 35.52 7.00
C VAL A 136 16.83 36.22 6.30
N THR A 137 16.31 35.64 5.22
CA THR A 137 15.18 36.16 4.46
C THR A 137 14.10 35.10 4.32
N ASP A 138 12.84 35.51 4.42
CA ASP A 138 11.71 34.60 4.20
C ASP A 138 11.40 34.48 2.71
N LYS A 139 11.27 33.24 2.24
CA LYS A 139 10.84 32.88 0.89
C LYS A 139 9.68 31.88 0.97
N THR A 140 8.98 31.62 -0.13
CA THR A 140 7.86 30.67 -0.17
C THR A 140 7.93 29.86 -1.45
N GLY A 141 7.69 28.55 -1.36
CA GLY A 141 7.78 27.63 -2.49
C GLY A 141 9.17 27.56 -3.12
N ASN A 142 9.21 27.51 -4.45
CA ASN A 142 10.47 27.48 -5.19
C ASN A 142 11.02 28.90 -5.30
N PHE A 143 12.29 29.09 -4.96
CA PHE A 143 12.90 30.42 -4.97
C PHE A 143 14.35 30.38 -5.45
N LYS A 144 14.83 31.56 -5.85
CA LYS A 144 16.23 31.82 -6.18
C LYS A 144 16.71 33.02 -5.37
N VAL A 145 17.93 32.92 -4.84
CA VAL A 145 18.65 33.99 -4.15
C VAL A 145 19.94 34.22 -4.91
N GLU A 146 20.19 35.47 -5.29
CA GLU A 146 21.41 35.90 -5.97
C GLU A 146 22.25 36.70 -4.97
N PHE A 147 23.56 36.51 -5.01
CA PHE A 147 24.52 37.17 -4.13
C PHE A 147 25.89 37.21 -4.80
N GLU A 148 26.74 38.13 -4.34
CA GLU A 148 28.11 38.30 -4.84
C GLU A 148 29.09 37.71 -3.81
N LEU A 149 30.19 37.18 -4.32
CA LEU A 149 31.34 36.79 -3.52
C LEU A 149 32.51 37.67 -3.94
N ASP A 150 32.76 38.71 -3.17
CA ASP A 150 33.89 39.63 -3.32
C ASP A 150 35.17 38.91 -2.86
N LEU A 151 36.09 38.68 -3.80
CA LEU A 151 37.34 37.97 -3.51
C LEU A 151 38.31 38.85 -2.73
N ASP A 152 38.30 40.17 -2.95
CA ASP A 152 39.18 41.11 -2.26
C ASP A 152 38.80 41.24 -0.79
N GLU A 153 37.50 41.31 -0.47
CA GLU A 153 37.02 41.31 0.92
C GLU A 153 37.46 40.02 1.64
N ILE A 154 37.29 38.86 1.00
CA ILE A 154 37.73 37.58 1.55
C ILE A 154 39.26 37.59 1.74
N HIS A 155 40.01 38.14 0.79
CA HIS A 155 41.46 38.23 0.91
C HIS A 155 41.89 39.10 2.09
N GLU A 156 41.26 40.26 2.28
CA GLU A 156 41.51 41.19 3.39
C GLU A 156 41.22 40.54 4.76
N ILE A 157 40.13 39.77 4.87
CA ILE A 157 39.79 39.04 6.11
C ILE A 157 40.88 38.03 6.46
N TYR A 158 41.35 37.24 5.49
CA TYR A 158 42.45 36.30 5.73
C TYR A 158 43.76 37.00 6.08
N ASP A 159 44.12 38.07 5.37
CA ASP A 159 45.36 38.82 5.65
C ASP A 159 45.35 39.40 7.06
N THR A 160 44.20 39.96 7.49
CA THR A 160 44.01 40.46 8.85
C THR A 160 44.20 39.34 9.89
N ILE A 161 43.58 38.18 9.66
CA ILE A 161 43.71 37.05 10.60
C ILE A 161 45.13 36.49 10.61
N ASP A 162 45.79 36.38 9.46
CA ASP A 162 47.18 35.92 9.36
C ASP A 162 48.13 36.86 10.11
N GLU A 163 47.92 38.17 10.02
CA GLU A 163 48.67 39.18 10.79
C GLU A 163 48.39 39.07 12.30
N GLU A 164 47.13 38.96 12.71
CA GLU A 164 46.75 38.86 14.13
C GLU A 164 47.21 37.55 14.79
N THR A 165 47.22 36.45 14.04
CA THR A 165 47.59 35.12 14.55
C THR A 165 49.07 34.81 14.38
N GLU A 166 49.79 35.58 13.56
CA GLU A 166 51.16 35.31 13.09
C GLU A 166 51.30 33.93 12.38
N ILE A 167 50.20 33.37 11.87
CA ILE A 167 50.15 32.08 11.18
C ILE A 167 49.73 32.31 9.73
N PRO A 168 50.67 32.30 8.76
CA PRO A 168 50.34 32.57 7.36
C PRO A 168 49.56 31.41 6.72
N THR A 169 48.44 31.72 6.06
CA THR A 169 47.66 30.79 5.25
C THR A 169 48.16 30.74 3.81
N ARG A 170 48.62 29.57 3.36
CA ARG A 170 49.03 29.38 1.94
C ARG A 170 47.85 29.09 1.02
N THR A 171 46.85 28.42 1.58
CA THR A 171 45.64 28.00 0.92
C THR A 171 44.48 28.41 1.80
N ARG A 172 43.57 29.20 1.25
CA ARG A 172 42.43 29.77 1.95
C ARG A 172 41.21 28.92 1.60
N GLN A 173 40.58 28.33 2.62
CA GLN A 173 39.42 27.48 2.44
C GLN A 173 38.15 28.26 2.74
N VAL A 174 37.30 28.42 1.74
CA VAL A 174 36.01 29.11 1.87
C VAL A 174 34.92 28.09 1.56
N THR A 175 33.94 27.94 2.45
CA THR A 175 32.77 27.12 2.15
C THR A 175 31.54 28.00 2.11
N ILE A 176 30.87 28.06 0.96
CA ILE A 176 29.58 28.75 0.85
C ILE A 176 28.51 27.82 1.38
N VAL A 177 27.80 28.25 2.42
CA VAL A 177 26.79 27.44 3.10
C VAL A 177 25.43 28.10 2.96
N ALA A 178 24.53 27.44 2.23
CA ALA A 178 23.12 27.79 2.16
C ALA A 178 22.33 26.95 3.16
N THR A 179 21.64 27.62 4.08
CA THR A 179 20.75 27.00 5.06
C THR A 179 19.31 27.39 4.77
N VAL A 180 18.45 26.41 4.50
CA VAL A 180 17.00 26.61 4.26
C VAL A 180 16.21 25.92 5.36
N GLY A 181 15.37 26.65 6.08
CA GLY A 181 14.41 26.09 7.04
C GLY A 181 13.14 25.59 6.33
N LEU A 182 12.72 24.37 6.63
CA LEU A 182 11.55 23.70 6.03
C LEU A 182 10.22 24.06 6.71
N GLY A 183 10.22 25.05 7.59
CA GLY A 183 9.06 25.55 8.32
C GLY A 183 9.20 27.05 8.53
N GLU A 184 8.38 27.62 9.41
CA GLU A 184 8.41 29.07 9.67
C GLU A 184 9.77 29.50 10.24
N GLY A 185 10.57 30.19 9.41
CA GLY A 185 11.94 30.58 9.70
C GLY A 185 12.94 29.40 9.77
N LEU A 186 14.06 29.58 10.48
CA LEU A 186 15.14 28.58 10.59
C LEU A 186 15.00 27.65 11.81
N LYS A 187 13.83 27.58 12.46
CA LYS A 187 13.64 26.87 13.74
C LYS A 187 13.25 25.39 13.61
N SER A 188 13.08 24.93 12.38
CA SER A 188 12.61 23.58 12.04
C SER A 188 13.74 22.77 11.40
N GLU A 189 13.42 21.62 10.82
CA GLU A 189 14.34 20.88 9.96
C GLU A 189 14.97 21.81 8.91
N THR A 190 16.29 21.68 8.74
CA THR A 190 17.04 22.53 7.82
C THR A 190 17.72 21.70 6.76
N ILE A 191 17.79 22.27 5.57
CA ILE A 191 18.61 21.78 4.48
C ILE A 191 19.86 22.64 4.45
N ILE A 192 20.99 22.00 4.66
CA ILE A 192 22.31 22.62 4.58
C ILE A 192 22.97 22.14 3.31
N GLN A 193 23.20 23.04 2.36
CA GLN A 193 24.04 22.78 1.20
C GLN A 193 25.35 23.57 1.32
N SER A 194 26.45 22.90 1.04
CA SER A 194 27.79 23.48 1.10
C SER A 194 28.42 23.44 -0.29
N LEU A 195 29.15 24.48 -0.65
CA LEU A 195 29.98 24.54 -1.85
C LEU A 195 31.40 24.94 -1.42
N PRO A 196 32.35 23.99 -1.40
CA PRO A 196 33.73 24.30 -1.04
C PRO A 196 34.41 25.08 -2.16
N ILE A 197 35.19 26.08 -1.78
CA ILE A 197 35.99 26.95 -2.63
C ILE A 197 37.39 27.01 -2.02
N THR A 198 38.41 26.74 -2.82
CA THR A 198 39.80 26.84 -2.40
C THR A 198 40.49 27.98 -3.16
N LEU A 199 40.99 28.95 -2.40
CA LEU A 199 41.73 30.09 -2.91
C LEU A 199 43.22 29.85 -2.64
N SER A 200 43.99 29.64 -3.69
CA SER A 200 45.45 29.62 -3.63
C SER A 200 46.02 30.93 -4.19
N LYS A 201 47.35 31.08 -4.22
CA LYS A 201 47.98 32.29 -4.78
C LYS A 201 47.59 32.60 -6.24
N SER A 202 47.31 31.57 -7.04
CA SER A 202 47.10 31.73 -8.49
C SER A 202 45.88 31.01 -9.04
N VAL A 203 45.23 30.18 -8.23
CA VAL A 203 44.12 29.32 -8.67
C VAL A 203 42.98 29.42 -7.66
N LEU A 204 41.81 29.72 -8.19
CA LEU A 204 40.52 29.54 -7.56
C LEU A 204 40.00 28.17 -7.97
N GLU A 205 39.76 27.30 -7.00
CA GLU A 205 39.14 26.00 -7.22
C GLU A 205 37.73 26.00 -6.63
N ILE A 206 36.71 25.72 -7.45
CA ILE A 206 35.32 25.61 -6.99
C ILE A 206 34.91 24.14 -7.02
N GLY A 207 34.36 23.69 -5.91
CA GLY A 207 33.86 22.33 -5.72
C GLY A 207 32.75 21.96 -6.70
N SER A 208 32.64 20.67 -6.99
CA SER A 208 31.62 20.13 -7.89
C SER A 208 30.25 19.87 -7.23
N GLU A 209 30.12 20.10 -5.92
CA GLU A 209 28.92 19.80 -5.12
C GLU A 209 27.78 20.82 -5.32
N LEU A 210 27.48 21.13 -6.58
CA LEU A 210 26.51 22.17 -6.96
C LEU A 210 25.07 21.79 -6.65
N VAL A 211 24.75 20.50 -6.49
CA VAL A 211 23.38 20.04 -6.26
C VAL A 211 23.34 19.16 -5.02
N LYS A 212 22.42 19.46 -4.10
CA LYS A 212 22.09 18.59 -2.98
C LYS A 212 20.59 18.31 -2.96
N THR A 213 20.24 17.03 -2.96
CA THR A 213 18.85 16.57 -2.84
C THR A 213 18.69 15.93 -1.46
N VAL A 214 17.71 16.38 -0.70
CA VAL A 214 17.32 15.76 0.57
C VAL A 214 16.10 14.88 0.29
N PRO A 215 16.18 13.55 0.49
CA PRO A 215 15.02 12.68 0.42
C PRO A 215 14.09 12.98 1.59
N GLY A 216 12.78 12.89 1.36
CA GLY A 216 11.79 13.00 2.42
C GLY A 216 11.57 11.64 3.09
N ASP A 217 11.52 11.62 4.43
CA ASP A 217 11.48 10.40 5.24
C ASP A 217 10.21 9.54 5.05
N SER A 218 9.19 10.04 4.35
CA SER A 218 7.91 9.34 4.15
C SER A 218 7.31 9.57 2.75
N GLY A 219 8.13 9.44 1.71
CA GLY A 219 7.65 9.33 0.32
C GLY A 219 7.28 10.64 -0.40
N GLY A 220 7.29 11.81 0.25
CA GLY A 220 6.72 13.03 -0.35
C GLY A 220 7.67 14.20 -0.60
N ILE A 221 8.54 14.52 0.34
CA ILE A 221 9.25 15.81 0.33
C ILE A 221 10.61 15.66 -0.31
N LYS A 222 10.70 15.89 -1.62
CA LYS A 222 11.99 16.09 -2.28
C LYS A 222 12.27 17.59 -2.27
N ALA A 223 13.24 17.98 -1.46
CA ALA A 223 13.77 19.33 -1.49
C ALA A 223 15.16 19.30 -2.10
N ARG A 224 15.42 20.24 -3.00
CA ARG A 224 16.65 20.30 -3.78
C ARG A 224 17.24 21.70 -3.68
N GLY A 225 18.46 21.78 -3.18
CA GLY A 225 19.30 22.97 -3.29
C GLY A 225 20.19 22.87 -4.52
N THR A 226 20.42 23.99 -5.20
CA THR A 226 21.36 24.08 -6.32
C THR A 226 22.12 25.40 -6.30
N PHE A 227 23.44 25.33 -6.22
CA PHE A 227 24.32 26.46 -6.47
C PHE A 227 24.59 26.61 -7.97
N ASP A 228 24.66 27.85 -8.42
CA ASP A 228 25.12 28.26 -9.74
C ASP A 228 26.03 29.48 -9.57
N TYR A 229 26.93 29.71 -10.52
CA TYR A 229 27.82 30.86 -10.49
C TYR A 229 28.20 31.34 -11.88
N THR A 230 28.57 32.61 -11.98
CA THR A 230 29.15 33.22 -13.18
C THR A 230 30.39 34.00 -12.75
N ILE A 231 31.53 33.63 -13.32
CA ILE A 231 32.81 34.33 -13.12
C ILE A 231 33.00 35.22 -14.33
N TYR A 232 33.14 36.53 -14.10
CA TYR A 232 33.54 37.47 -15.15
C TYR A 232 35.06 37.49 -15.23
N LEU A 233 35.58 37.55 -16.45
CA LEU A 233 37.00 37.54 -16.73
C LEU A 233 37.44 38.88 -17.31
N GLU A 234 38.59 39.36 -16.84
CA GLU A 234 39.30 40.43 -17.52
C GLU A 234 39.65 40.03 -18.97
N GLU A 235 39.81 41.02 -19.85
CA GLU A 235 40.19 40.78 -21.24
C GLU A 235 41.50 39.96 -21.31
N ASN A 236 41.42 38.75 -21.86
CA ASN A 236 42.56 37.83 -21.90
C ASN A 236 42.58 36.98 -23.18
N SER A 237 43.76 36.41 -23.47
CA SER A 237 43.98 35.58 -24.67
C SER A 237 43.74 34.09 -24.47
N LEU A 238 43.53 33.64 -23.22
CA LEU A 238 43.38 32.23 -22.88
C LEU A 238 41.94 31.75 -23.08
N TYR A 239 40.98 32.58 -22.70
CA TYR A 239 39.56 32.31 -22.82
C TYR A 239 38.97 33.12 -23.98
N LYS A 240 38.06 32.50 -24.74
CA LYS A 240 37.34 33.15 -25.85
C LYS A 240 36.05 33.84 -25.40
N THR A 241 35.80 33.85 -24.09
CA THR A 241 34.57 34.30 -23.44
C THR A 241 34.98 35.21 -22.30
N ASP A 242 34.14 36.20 -22.03
CA ASP A 242 34.22 37.11 -20.88
C ASP A 242 33.61 36.49 -19.61
N THR A 243 32.92 35.35 -19.74
CA THR A 243 32.24 34.70 -18.64
C THR A 243 32.47 33.18 -18.61
N LEU A 244 32.68 32.64 -17.41
CA LEU A 244 32.74 31.21 -17.13
C LEU A 244 31.57 30.78 -16.24
N LYS A 245 31.04 29.60 -16.52
CA LYS A 245 29.90 28.98 -15.82
C LYS A 245 30.28 27.59 -15.32
N PRO A 246 29.60 27.05 -14.30
CA PRO A 246 29.84 25.69 -13.87
C PRO A 246 29.66 24.68 -15.00
N PRO A 247 30.40 23.55 -14.96
CA PRO A 247 30.19 22.44 -15.86
C PRO A 247 28.74 21.98 -15.76
N GLN A 248 28.15 21.67 -16.92
CA GLN A 248 26.76 21.23 -16.99
C GLN A 248 26.61 19.90 -16.25
N TYR A 249 25.86 19.93 -15.14
CA TYR A 249 25.48 18.72 -14.41
C TYR A 249 24.36 18.01 -15.17
N THR A 250 24.64 16.82 -15.69
CA THR A 250 23.59 15.92 -16.18
C THR A 250 22.99 15.21 -14.96
N PRO A 251 21.74 15.54 -14.56
CA PRO A 251 21.13 14.88 -13.42
C PRO A 251 20.97 13.39 -13.71
N TYR A 252 21.20 12.58 -12.69
CA TYR A 252 20.79 11.18 -12.73
C TYR A 252 19.31 11.10 -13.10
N VAL A 253 19.00 10.25 -14.07
CA VAL A 253 17.62 9.88 -14.37
C VAL A 253 17.11 9.09 -13.17
N THR A 254 16.37 9.77 -12.29
CA THR A 254 15.69 9.10 -11.18
C THR A 254 14.61 8.21 -11.79
N PRO A 255 14.53 6.92 -11.43
CA PRO A 255 13.47 6.05 -11.94
C PRO A 255 12.11 6.64 -11.57
N GLU A 256 11.16 6.56 -12.50
CA GLU A 256 9.80 7.05 -12.25
C GLU A 256 9.07 6.14 -11.25
N GLN A 257 8.09 6.71 -10.55
CA GLN A 257 7.20 5.94 -9.70
C GLN A 257 6.38 4.99 -10.59
N LYS A 258 6.18 3.74 -10.14
CA LYS A 258 5.40 2.75 -10.88
C LYS A 258 4.18 2.32 -10.06
N THR A 259 3.03 2.21 -10.73
CA THR A 259 1.83 1.63 -10.15
C THR A 259 1.62 0.23 -10.72
N LEU A 260 1.37 -0.74 -9.84
CA LEU A 260 1.07 -2.12 -10.20
C LEU A 260 -0.36 -2.46 -9.78
N GLY A 261 -1.08 -3.19 -10.64
CA GLY A 261 -2.38 -3.78 -10.32
C GLY A 261 -2.24 -5.20 -9.78
N VAL A 262 -3.26 -6.01 -10.03
CA VAL A 262 -3.37 -7.39 -9.54
C VAL A 262 -2.36 -8.34 -10.18
N GLY A 263 -1.71 -9.20 -9.38
CA GLY A 263 -0.94 -10.36 -9.84
C GLY A 263 0.60 -10.31 -9.70
N PRO A 264 1.30 -9.19 -9.89
CA PRO A 264 2.76 -9.14 -9.75
C PRO A 264 3.25 -9.48 -8.33
N VAL A 265 4.39 -10.17 -8.26
CA VAL A 265 5.20 -10.28 -7.03
C VAL A 265 5.95 -8.97 -6.82
N ILE A 266 5.78 -8.36 -5.65
CA ILE A 266 6.30 -7.03 -5.36
C ILE A 266 7.30 -7.11 -4.21
N PRO A 267 8.55 -6.65 -4.37
CA PRO A 267 9.45 -6.51 -3.24
C PRO A 267 8.88 -5.51 -2.23
N PHE A 268 8.77 -5.93 -0.98
CA PHE A 268 8.03 -5.22 0.06
C PHE A 268 8.63 -3.85 0.37
N ASP A 269 9.97 -3.75 0.35
CA ASP A 269 10.70 -2.49 0.57
C ASP A 269 10.44 -1.44 -0.52
N LEU A 270 10.01 -1.89 -1.70
CA LEU A 270 9.64 -1.03 -2.82
C LEU A 270 8.20 -0.55 -2.73
N VAL A 271 7.36 -1.10 -1.87
CA VAL A 271 5.99 -0.60 -1.70
C VAL A 271 6.03 0.75 -0.97
N ASP A 272 5.35 1.73 -1.55
CA ASP A 272 5.14 3.06 -0.96
C ASP A 272 3.77 3.12 -0.28
N ARG A 273 2.71 2.81 -1.05
CA ARG A 273 1.33 2.76 -0.56
C ARG A 273 0.55 1.70 -1.33
N MET A 274 -0.51 1.18 -0.72
CA MET A 274 -1.52 0.39 -1.40
C MET A 274 -2.90 1.01 -1.19
N ASP A 275 -3.61 1.25 -2.30
CA ASP A 275 -5.03 1.63 -2.28
C ASP A 275 -5.85 0.39 -2.60
N THR A 276 -6.85 0.10 -1.77
CA THR A 276 -7.72 -1.07 -1.94
C THR A 276 -9.17 -0.62 -2.05
N SER A 277 -9.94 -1.31 -2.89
CA SER A 277 -11.38 -1.10 -3.06
C SER A 277 -12.12 -2.39 -2.77
N TYR A 278 -13.22 -2.32 -2.03
CA TYR A 278 -14.15 -3.43 -1.83
C TYR A 278 -15.49 -3.11 -2.46
N TYR A 279 -15.90 -3.96 -3.41
CA TYR A 279 -17.22 -3.98 -4.03
C TYR A 279 -18.08 -5.03 -3.36
N TYR A 280 -19.33 -4.68 -3.13
CA TYR A 280 -20.36 -5.61 -2.68
C TYR A 280 -21.66 -5.38 -3.45
N SER A 281 -22.31 -6.48 -3.85
CA SER A 281 -23.67 -6.45 -4.39
C SER A 281 -24.51 -7.58 -3.81
N PHE A 282 -25.78 -7.30 -3.60
CA PHE A 282 -26.76 -8.26 -3.13
C PHE A 282 -27.89 -8.42 -4.16
N GLN A 283 -28.19 -9.65 -4.54
CA GLN A 283 -29.28 -9.94 -5.48
C GLN A 283 -30.26 -10.92 -4.86
N ALA A 284 -31.55 -10.65 -5.01
CA ALA A 284 -32.61 -11.53 -4.54
C ALA A 284 -33.64 -11.79 -5.65
N SER A 285 -34.15 -13.01 -5.70
CA SER A 285 -35.23 -13.45 -6.60
C SER A 285 -36.56 -12.70 -6.40
N ARG A 286 -36.72 -12.02 -5.26
CA ARG A 286 -37.88 -11.18 -4.91
C ARG A 286 -37.39 -9.85 -4.31
N PRO A 287 -38.16 -8.75 -4.46
CA PRO A 287 -37.82 -7.48 -3.83
C PRO A 287 -37.86 -7.59 -2.29
N ILE A 288 -36.93 -6.91 -1.63
CA ILE A 288 -36.80 -6.82 -0.18
C ILE A 288 -37.04 -5.37 0.25
N GLU A 289 -37.85 -5.14 1.29
CA GLU A 289 -38.34 -3.80 1.65
C GLU A 289 -37.38 -2.99 2.52
N VAL A 290 -36.68 -3.64 3.45
CA VAL A 290 -35.72 -3.00 4.36
C VAL A 290 -34.42 -3.77 4.28
N ILE A 291 -33.36 -3.08 3.86
CA ILE A 291 -32.00 -3.62 3.81
C ILE A 291 -31.12 -2.68 4.63
N THR A 292 -30.46 -3.23 5.65
CA THR A 292 -29.38 -2.55 6.36
C THR A 292 -28.11 -3.37 6.17
N GLU A 293 -27.08 -2.75 5.60
CA GLU A 293 -25.77 -3.35 5.43
C GLU A 293 -24.76 -2.61 6.31
N GLU A 294 -24.11 -3.35 7.21
CA GLU A 294 -23.04 -2.82 8.05
C GLU A 294 -21.73 -3.51 7.65
N ILE A 295 -20.77 -2.75 7.16
CA ILE A 295 -19.47 -3.26 6.74
C ILE A 295 -18.37 -2.86 7.71
N THR A 296 -17.52 -3.82 8.07
CA THR A 296 -16.26 -3.61 8.78
C THR A 296 -15.13 -4.28 8.01
N ILE A 297 -14.02 -3.57 7.81
CA ILE A 297 -12.83 -4.13 7.13
C ILE A 297 -11.69 -4.21 8.13
N THR A 298 -11.10 -5.39 8.27
CA THR A 298 -9.94 -5.63 9.14
C THR A 298 -8.78 -6.20 8.35
N ALA A 299 -7.56 -6.00 8.86
CA ALA A 299 -6.37 -6.70 8.43
C ALA A 299 -5.85 -7.55 9.58
N THR A 300 -5.48 -8.79 9.31
CA THR A 300 -4.85 -9.70 10.25
C THR A 300 -3.46 -10.05 9.74
N LEU A 301 -2.44 -9.71 10.53
CA LEU A 301 -1.06 -10.13 10.31
C LEU A 301 -0.76 -11.29 11.27
N GLU A 302 -0.29 -12.41 10.75
CA GLU A 302 -0.06 -13.60 11.58
C GLU A 302 1.16 -14.43 11.14
N SER A 303 1.72 -15.14 12.11
CA SER A 303 2.63 -16.27 11.90
C SER A 303 1.85 -17.52 12.28
N PRO A 304 1.56 -18.44 11.34
CA PRO A 304 0.77 -19.63 11.60
C PRO A 304 1.23 -20.34 12.87
N ASP A 305 0.28 -20.68 13.75
CA ASP A 305 0.49 -21.38 15.03
C ASP A 305 1.31 -20.65 16.11
N ILE A 306 1.84 -19.45 15.84
CA ILE A 306 2.69 -18.71 16.79
C ILE A 306 2.00 -17.46 17.32
N TRP A 307 1.56 -16.56 16.44
CA TRP A 307 0.96 -15.28 16.84
C TRP A 307 0.06 -14.69 15.75
N SER A 308 -0.88 -13.83 16.15
CA SER A 308 -1.77 -13.09 15.25
C SER A 308 -2.09 -11.70 15.84
N LYS A 309 -2.13 -10.68 14.98
CA LYS A 309 -2.54 -9.31 15.31
C LYS A 309 -3.57 -8.81 14.30
N THR A 310 -4.69 -8.27 14.78
CA THR A 310 -5.76 -7.72 13.94
C THR A 310 -5.88 -6.22 14.11
N PHE A 311 -6.08 -5.52 13.00
CA PHE A 311 -6.23 -4.07 12.90
C PHE A 311 -7.54 -3.74 12.18
N ILE A 312 -8.17 -2.63 12.56
CA ILE A 312 -9.36 -2.13 11.86
C ILE A 312 -8.88 -1.19 10.76
N LEU A 313 -9.13 -1.55 9.49
CA LEU A 313 -8.85 -0.69 8.34
C LEU A 313 -10.01 0.25 8.05
N LEU A 314 -11.24 -0.26 8.17
CA LEU A 314 -12.47 0.51 8.06
C LEU A 314 -13.40 0.17 9.25
N PRO A 315 -13.73 1.13 10.13
CA PRO A 315 -14.69 0.90 11.20
C PRO A 315 -16.08 0.62 10.64
N SER A 316 -16.95 0.02 11.46
CA SER A 316 -18.32 -0.30 11.06
C SER A 316 -19.03 0.90 10.44
N THR A 317 -19.40 0.76 9.17
CA THR A 317 -20.02 1.79 8.34
C THR A 317 -21.30 1.25 7.73
N ARG A 318 -22.37 2.04 7.76
CA ARG A 318 -23.65 1.66 7.16
C ARG A 318 -23.69 2.01 5.68
N GLN A 319 -24.18 1.07 4.88
CA GLN A 319 -24.41 1.21 3.44
C GLN A 319 -25.81 0.72 3.08
N THR A 320 -26.24 1.03 1.86
CA THR A 320 -27.52 0.56 1.31
C THR A 320 -27.38 0.21 -0.17
N GLY A 321 -27.70 -1.04 -0.52
CA GLY A 321 -27.68 -1.52 -1.90
C GLY A 321 -26.25 -1.80 -2.37
N ASP A 322 -26.05 -1.89 -3.69
CA ASP A 322 -24.71 -2.12 -4.24
C ASP A 322 -23.78 -0.96 -3.89
N PHE A 323 -22.62 -1.27 -3.32
CA PHE A 323 -21.66 -0.26 -2.88
C PHE A 323 -20.21 -0.62 -3.22
N SER A 324 -19.39 0.43 -3.25
CA SER A 324 -17.93 0.34 -3.39
C SER A 324 -17.30 1.26 -2.34
N ILE A 325 -16.33 0.75 -1.58
CA ILE A 325 -15.60 1.53 -0.58
C ILE A 325 -14.10 1.39 -0.81
N ASP A 326 -13.43 2.54 -0.86
CA ASP A 326 -11.98 2.63 -0.96
C ASP A 326 -11.36 2.85 0.43
N PHE A 327 -10.25 2.16 0.69
CA PHE A 327 -9.50 2.31 1.93
C PHE A 327 -7.99 2.09 1.67
N PRO A 328 -7.12 2.89 2.30
CA PRO A 328 -5.68 2.71 2.19
C PRO A 328 -5.21 1.55 3.08
N VAL A 329 -4.17 0.85 2.62
CA VAL A 329 -3.42 -0.13 3.43
C VAL A 329 -2.00 0.40 3.59
N ASP A 330 -1.63 0.69 4.85
CA ASP A 330 -0.29 1.16 5.19
C ASP A 330 0.68 -0.02 5.27
N ILE A 331 1.20 -0.40 4.11
CA ILE A 331 2.14 -1.50 3.95
C ILE A 331 3.47 -1.20 4.66
N VAL A 332 3.88 0.06 4.74
CA VAL A 332 5.11 0.48 5.43
C VAL A 332 4.98 0.22 6.93
N TYR A 333 3.87 0.66 7.54
CA TYR A 333 3.57 0.39 8.94
C TYR A 333 3.53 -1.12 9.25
N LEU A 334 2.88 -1.91 8.39
CA LEU A 334 2.83 -3.37 8.57
C LEU A 334 4.23 -4.01 8.51
N ASN A 335 5.13 -3.49 7.66
CA ASN A 335 6.52 -3.94 7.60
C ASN A 335 7.32 -3.61 8.86
N GLU A 336 7.20 -2.37 9.34
CA GLU A 336 7.87 -1.95 10.56
C GLU A 336 7.38 -2.76 11.76
N LEU A 337 6.08 -3.00 11.84
CA LEU A 337 5.48 -3.84 12.88
C LEU A 337 5.98 -5.28 12.80
N LEU A 338 6.02 -5.87 11.60
CA LEU A 338 6.55 -7.21 11.40
C LEU A 338 8.02 -7.28 11.83
N SER A 339 8.83 -6.32 11.41
CA SER A 339 10.25 -6.23 11.76
C SER A 339 10.46 -6.10 13.28
N ALA A 340 9.64 -5.30 13.95
CA ALA A 340 9.67 -5.17 15.41
C ALA A 340 9.34 -6.52 16.10
N ILE A 341 8.28 -7.21 15.66
CA ILE A 341 7.89 -8.52 16.21
C ILE A 341 9.01 -9.56 16.01
N LEU A 342 9.64 -9.59 14.83
CA LEU A 342 10.76 -10.50 14.55
C LEU A 342 11.98 -10.21 15.44
N SER A 343 12.25 -8.92 15.69
CA SER A 343 13.34 -8.51 16.60
C SER A 343 13.08 -8.90 18.06
N GLU A 344 11.81 -8.89 18.51
CA GLU A 344 11.41 -9.26 19.86
C GLU A 344 11.37 -10.78 20.07
N THR A 345 10.92 -11.53 19.06
CA THR A 345 10.76 -12.98 19.14
C THR A 345 12.03 -13.76 18.81
N GLY A 346 13.02 -13.12 18.19
CA GLY A 346 14.25 -13.78 17.73
C GLY A 346 14.03 -14.77 16.59
N GLY A 347 12.84 -14.79 15.99
CA GLY A 347 12.51 -15.61 14.83
C GLY A 347 13.01 -14.94 13.56
N ALA A 348 13.95 -15.56 12.86
CA ALA A 348 14.33 -15.17 11.51
C ALA A 348 13.86 -16.27 10.54
N GLY A 349 12.92 -15.96 9.65
CA GLY A 349 12.72 -16.73 8.42
C GLY A 349 11.43 -17.53 8.25
N GLU A 350 10.35 -17.24 8.98
CA GLU A 350 9.05 -17.85 8.69
C GLU A 350 8.21 -17.00 7.73
N ALA A 351 7.35 -17.65 6.95
CA ALA A 351 6.35 -16.98 6.13
C ALA A 351 5.24 -16.47 7.04
N HIS A 352 4.86 -15.21 6.87
CA HIS A 352 3.76 -14.58 7.59
C HIS A 352 2.59 -14.42 6.63
N ASN A 353 1.37 -14.39 7.15
CA ASN A 353 0.19 -14.13 6.33
C ASN A 353 -0.36 -12.75 6.67
N LEU A 354 -0.70 -11.97 5.65
CA LEU A 354 -1.54 -10.80 5.78
C LEU A 354 -2.89 -11.10 5.13
N THR A 355 -3.95 -10.99 5.91
CA THR A 355 -5.32 -11.32 5.50
C THR A 355 -6.20 -10.11 5.75
N ILE A 356 -6.75 -9.53 4.69
CA ILE A 356 -7.76 -8.48 4.73
C ILE A 356 -9.14 -9.14 4.65
N ASN A 357 -10.00 -8.87 5.63
CA ASN A 357 -11.36 -9.41 5.69
C ASN A 357 -12.37 -8.26 5.62
N ALA A 358 -13.32 -8.36 4.70
CA ALA A 358 -14.50 -7.51 4.67
C ALA A 358 -15.69 -8.30 5.22
N PHE A 359 -16.13 -7.92 6.43
CA PHE A 359 -17.32 -8.46 7.07
C PHE A 359 -18.51 -7.58 6.74
N THR A 360 -19.43 -8.09 5.95
CA THR A 360 -20.68 -7.41 5.59
C THR A 360 -21.82 -8.08 6.33
N ARG A 361 -22.31 -7.44 7.39
CA ARG A 361 -23.53 -7.88 8.07
C ARG A 361 -24.73 -7.35 7.30
N PHE A 362 -25.56 -8.25 6.82
CA PHE A 362 -26.79 -7.94 6.10
C PHE A 362 -27.97 -8.24 7.00
N THR A 363 -28.84 -7.26 7.21
CA THR A 363 -30.10 -7.45 7.91
C THR A 363 -31.25 -6.99 7.02
N ALA A 364 -32.22 -7.88 6.79
CA ALA A 364 -33.38 -7.59 5.97
C ALA A 364 -34.69 -8.16 6.54
N GLU A 365 -35.78 -7.43 6.32
CA GLU A 365 -37.13 -7.91 6.60
C GLU A 365 -37.81 -8.39 5.31
N THR A 366 -38.32 -9.62 5.33
CA THR A 366 -39.02 -10.24 4.20
C THR A 366 -40.41 -10.73 4.63
N GLU A 367 -41.27 -11.06 3.67
CA GLU A 367 -42.57 -11.71 3.94
C GLU A 367 -42.44 -13.08 4.65
N PHE A 368 -41.23 -13.67 4.66
CA PHE A 368 -40.92 -14.97 5.26
C PHE A 368 -40.18 -14.88 6.59
N GLY A 369 -39.80 -13.68 7.04
CA GLY A 369 -39.06 -13.46 8.28
C GLY A 369 -37.89 -12.49 8.12
N VAL A 370 -37.11 -12.34 9.20
CA VAL A 370 -35.89 -11.53 9.23
C VAL A 370 -34.71 -12.38 8.76
N ILE A 371 -33.94 -11.85 7.83
CA ILE A 371 -32.62 -12.37 7.43
C ILE A 371 -31.58 -11.54 8.19
N ASP A 372 -30.67 -12.19 8.91
CA ASP A 372 -29.55 -11.55 9.60
C ASP A 372 -28.31 -12.42 9.43
N GLU A 373 -27.48 -12.06 8.47
CA GLU A 373 -26.37 -12.87 7.97
C GLU A 373 -25.08 -12.06 7.88
N VAL A 374 -23.95 -12.77 7.87
CA VAL A 374 -22.63 -12.18 7.73
C VAL A 374 -21.94 -12.80 6.53
N PHE A 375 -21.78 -12.01 5.48
CA PHE A 375 -20.95 -12.35 4.33
C PHE A 375 -19.50 -11.93 4.60
N THR A 376 -18.55 -12.82 4.37
CA THR A 376 -17.12 -12.55 4.57
C THR A 376 -16.36 -12.75 3.27
N GLN A 377 -15.80 -11.67 2.73
CA GLN A 377 -14.82 -11.73 1.66
C GLN A 377 -13.42 -11.61 2.25
N THR A 378 -12.50 -12.44 1.77
CA THR A 378 -11.10 -12.42 2.18
C THR A 378 -10.19 -12.08 0.99
N LEU A 379 -9.15 -11.29 1.25
CA LEU A 379 -8.00 -11.07 0.39
C LEU A 379 -6.75 -11.38 1.21
N SER A 380 -5.97 -12.36 0.79
CA SER A 380 -4.79 -12.81 1.54
C SER A 380 -3.51 -12.76 0.69
N THR A 381 -2.39 -12.55 1.36
CA THR A 381 -1.04 -12.58 0.79
C THR A 381 -0.10 -13.23 1.79
N GLU A 382 0.89 -13.95 1.27
CA GLU A 382 2.05 -14.33 2.05
C GLU A 382 3.04 -13.16 2.08
N LEU A 383 3.53 -12.85 3.27
CA LEU A 383 4.60 -11.91 3.58
C LEU A 383 5.83 -12.75 3.99
N GLY A 384 6.67 -13.05 3.01
CA GLY A 384 7.85 -13.89 3.18
C GLY A 384 8.95 -13.51 2.21
N GLY A 385 10.20 -13.66 2.65
CA GLY A 385 11.38 -13.42 1.79
C GLY A 385 11.52 -12.00 1.25
N GLY A 386 10.88 -11.01 1.88
CA GLY A 386 10.89 -9.61 1.43
C GLY A 386 10.00 -9.33 0.23
N THR A 387 9.01 -10.19 -0.05
CA THR A 387 8.06 -10.01 -1.17
C THR A 387 6.61 -10.08 -0.71
N LEU A 388 5.75 -9.42 -1.47
CA LEU A 388 4.29 -9.37 -1.35
C LEU A 388 3.69 -10.03 -2.59
N THR A 389 2.82 -11.02 -2.39
CA THR A 389 2.11 -11.72 -3.47
C THR A 389 0.68 -11.99 -3.05
N TRP A 390 -0.25 -11.19 -3.57
CA TRP A 390 -1.68 -11.37 -3.29
C TRP A 390 -2.24 -12.58 -4.03
N ASN A 391 -3.15 -13.29 -3.36
CA ASN A 391 -3.92 -14.36 -3.95
C ASN A 391 -4.83 -13.82 -5.06
N GLU A 392 -4.94 -14.56 -6.15
CA GLU A 392 -5.71 -14.16 -7.35
C GLU A 392 -7.23 -14.27 -7.15
N GLU A 393 -7.69 -14.91 -6.07
CA GLU A 393 -9.11 -15.07 -5.76
C GLU A 393 -9.68 -13.77 -5.17
N LEU A 394 -9.93 -12.82 -6.06
CA LEU A 394 -10.42 -11.49 -5.71
C LEU A 394 -11.94 -11.40 -5.58
N SER A 395 -12.68 -12.42 -6.01
CA SER A 395 -14.15 -12.41 -6.04
C SER A 395 -14.69 -13.64 -5.35
N LEU A 396 -15.69 -13.47 -4.48
CA LEU A 396 -16.46 -14.56 -3.88
C LEU A 396 -17.94 -14.34 -4.15
N THR A 397 -18.59 -15.40 -4.59
CA THR A 397 -20.03 -15.49 -4.74
C THR A 397 -20.56 -16.52 -3.75
N GLN A 398 -21.51 -16.12 -2.90
CA GLN A 398 -22.20 -17.01 -1.99
C GLN A 398 -23.69 -17.04 -2.37
N GLU A 399 -24.11 -18.17 -2.95
CA GLU A 399 -25.53 -18.47 -3.18
C GLU A 399 -26.10 -19.10 -1.92
N GLU A 400 -27.22 -18.56 -1.44
CA GLU A 400 -27.92 -19.13 -0.29
C GLU A 400 -29.36 -19.47 -0.65
N VAL A 401 -29.73 -20.71 -0.30
CA VAL A 401 -31.10 -21.19 -0.34
C VAL A 401 -31.51 -21.36 1.12
N PRO A 402 -32.36 -20.46 1.66
CA PRO A 402 -32.75 -20.51 3.05
C PRO A 402 -33.34 -21.88 3.34
N SER A 403 -32.77 -22.55 4.36
CA SER A 403 -33.29 -23.84 4.81
C SER A 403 -34.75 -23.66 5.23
N PRO A 404 -35.65 -24.61 4.87
CA PRO A 404 -37.04 -24.51 5.30
C PRO A 404 -37.10 -24.35 6.81
N PRO A 405 -37.99 -23.48 7.34
CA PRO A 405 -38.10 -23.29 8.78
C PRO A 405 -38.28 -24.65 9.45
N PRO A 406 -37.62 -24.91 10.59
CA PRO A 406 -37.73 -26.20 11.26
C PRO A 406 -39.21 -26.53 11.40
N ARG A 407 -39.64 -27.67 10.80
CA ARG A 407 -41.04 -28.10 10.89
C ARG A 407 -41.41 -28.02 12.36
N LEU A 408 -42.38 -27.17 12.69
CA LEU A 408 -42.95 -27.15 14.02
C LEU A 408 -43.37 -28.58 14.29
N SER A 409 -42.63 -29.26 15.17
CA SER A 409 -42.96 -30.62 15.60
C SER A 409 -44.44 -30.58 15.93
N PRO A 410 -45.27 -31.46 15.33
CA PRO A 410 -46.70 -31.43 15.58
C PRO A 410 -46.88 -31.42 17.09
N THR A 411 -47.44 -30.32 17.60
CA THR A 411 -47.75 -30.21 19.03
C THR A 411 -48.49 -31.48 19.36
N PRO A 412 -48.00 -32.32 20.30
CA PRO A 412 -48.65 -33.58 20.62
C PRO A 412 -50.12 -33.26 20.84
N ALA A 413 -50.98 -33.75 19.96
CA ALA A 413 -52.41 -33.55 20.10
C ALA A 413 -52.73 -33.97 21.53
N ASP A 414 -53.34 -33.07 22.29
CA ASP A 414 -53.69 -33.31 23.68
C ASP A 414 -54.68 -34.49 23.74
N ILE A 415 -54.16 -35.72 23.91
CA ILE A 415 -54.93 -36.97 24.00
C ILE A 415 -55.50 -37.12 25.42
N SER A 416 -56.09 -36.06 25.96
CA SER A 416 -56.68 -36.06 27.31
C SER A 416 -58.21 -36.19 27.32
N ASP A 417 -58.89 -36.17 26.17
CA ASP A 417 -60.37 -36.10 26.13
C ASP A 417 -61.12 -37.41 25.79
N TYR A 418 -60.46 -38.58 25.82
CA TYR A 418 -61.12 -39.88 25.55
C TYR A 418 -61.18 -40.80 26.78
N ARG A 419 -61.75 -40.33 27.90
CA ARG A 419 -62.27 -41.20 28.97
C ARG A 419 -63.50 -40.58 29.65
N GLN A 420 -64.69 -40.85 29.10
CA GLN A 420 -65.91 -41.12 29.86
C GLN A 420 -67.08 -41.44 28.91
N THR A 421 -67.43 -42.71 28.78
CA THR A 421 -68.80 -43.28 28.81
C THR A 421 -68.72 -44.75 28.44
N GLY A 422 -69.03 -45.62 29.40
CA GLY A 422 -69.04 -47.08 29.25
C GLY A 422 -69.07 -47.76 30.61
#